data_AF-A0A7V5RN41-F1
#
_entry.id   AF-A0A7V5RN41-F1
#
_cell.length_a   1.000
_cell.length_b   1.000
_cell.length_c   1.000
_cell.angle_alpha   90.00
_cell.angle_beta   90.00
_cell.angle_gamma   90.00
#
_symmetry.space_group_name_H-M   'P 1'
#
loop_
_entity.id
_entity.type
_entity.pdbx_description
1 polymer ?
#
loop_
_entity_poly.entity_id
_entity_poly.type
_entity_poly.pdbx_seq_one_letter_code
_entity_poly.pdbx_strand_id
1 'polypeptide(L)'
;MTKERYLKIVAMLRRRQPDLTVIMEGVHKAHNLAAIARSCDAVGISDVHAITSKKELGIKKGVAMGSNRWLDMHLHTSIGDIAMSLKNRGFQIIAADFNERARDYRQPDYTRPTALVVGQELFGVSEETLALADQSVFIPMKGMVQSLNVSVATAVVLYEAHNQREKAGMYGRSPEDERAFARVVFEKCYPRLAEQYRRRGEDYPELDNEGKIVKQA
;
A
#
# COMPACT_ATOMS: atom_id res chain seq x y z
N MET A 1 16.63 -0.42 -20.63
CA MET A 1 15.60 0.55 -20.23
C MET A 1 15.33 1.45 -21.43
N THR A 2 14.08 1.76 -21.76
CA THR A 2 13.78 2.82 -22.76
C THR A 2 13.38 4.09 -22.04
N LYS A 3 13.55 5.25 -22.70
CA LYS A 3 13.18 6.55 -22.15
C LYS A 3 11.70 6.62 -21.76
N GLU A 4 10.81 6.09 -22.60
CA GLU A 4 9.36 6.09 -22.34
C GLU A 4 9.02 5.26 -21.11
N ARG A 5 9.69 4.11 -20.94
CA ARG A 5 9.50 3.26 -19.77
C ARG A 5 10.03 3.93 -18.49
N TYR A 6 11.21 4.55 -18.56
CA TYR A 6 11.78 5.30 -17.46
C TYR A 6 10.86 6.44 -17.01
N LEU A 7 10.40 7.29 -17.94
CA LEU A 7 9.52 8.41 -17.64
C LEU A 7 8.19 7.95 -17.02
N LYS A 8 7.62 6.83 -17.49
CA LYS A 8 6.43 6.22 -16.88
C LYS A 8 6.68 5.76 -15.44
N ILE A 9 7.82 5.15 -15.16
CA ILE A 9 8.20 4.72 -13.81
C ILE A 9 8.36 5.93 -12.89
N VAL A 10 9.11 6.95 -13.32
CA VAL A 10 9.32 8.19 -12.56
C VAL A 10 7.99 8.90 -12.28
N ALA A 11 7.15 9.07 -13.29
CA ALA A 11 5.83 9.71 -13.13
C ALA A 11 4.93 8.94 -12.15
N MET A 12 4.95 7.61 -12.20
CA MET A 12 4.21 6.77 -11.25
C MET A 12 4.77 6.90 -9.83
N LEU A 13 6.09 6.84 -9.66
CA LEU A 13 6.74 6.94 -8.35
C LEU A 13 6.49 8.29 -7.67
N ARG A 14 6.42 9.38 -8.44
CA ARG A 14 6.07 10.73 -7.92
C ARG A 14 4.65 10.81 -7.35
N ARG A 15 3.77 9.90 -7.75
CA ARG A 15 2.38 9.84 -7.27
C ARG A 15 2.22 8.87 -6.10
N ARG A 16 3.30 8.25 -5.62
CA ARG A 16 3.20 7.35 -4.46
C ARG A 16 2.88 8.11 -3.19
N GLN A 17 2.12 7.46 -2.32
CA GLN A 17 1.59 7.98 -1.06
C GLN A 17 2.21 7.14 0.07
N PRO A 18 3.45 7.45 0.52
CA PRO A 18 4.18 6.64 1.51
C PRO A 18 3.52 6.64 2.90
N ASP A 19 2.58 7.54 3.13
CA ASP A 19 1.79 7.73 4.33
C ASP A 19 0.38 7.13 4.21
N LEU A 20 0.07 6.38 3.15
CA LEU A 20 -1.16 5.59 3.02
C LEU A 20 -0.81 4.11 2.86
N THR A 21 -1.40 3.24 3.67
CA THR A 21 -1.14 1.80 3.59
C THR A 21 -2.38 0.95 3.96
N VAL A 22 -2.31 -0.34 3.65
CA VAL A 22 -3.32 -1.34 3.99
C VAL A 22 -2.68 -2.46 4.81
N ILE A 23 -3.37 -2.89 5.86
CA ILE A 23 -3.03 -4.07 6.66
C ILE A 23 -4.14 -5.12 6.46
N MET A 24 -3.79 -6.25 5.87
CA MET A 24 -4.70 -7.37 5.67
C MET A 24 -4.59 -8.35 6.85
N GLU A 25 -5.63 -8.42 7.67
CA GLU A 25 -5.71 -9.35 8.79
C GLU A 25 -6.56 -10.56 8.39
N GLY A 26 -5.94 -11.73 8.25
CA GLY A 26 -6.65 -12.97 7.95
C GLY A 26 -7.26 -13.07 6.54
N VAL A 27 -6.88 -12.20 5.61
CA VAL A 27 -7.28 -12.32 4.20
C VAL A 27 -6.50 -13.48 3.55
N HIS A 28 -7.15 -14.61 3.34
CA HIS A 28 -6.46 -15.83 2.88
C HIS A 28 -6.71 -16.18 1.40
N LYS A 29 -7.77 -15.64 0.79
CA LYS A 29 -8.12 -15.94 -0.60
C LYS A 29 -7.19 -15.21 -1.56
N ALA A 30 -6.43 -15.96 -2.36
CA ALA A 30 -5.43 -15.41 -3.28
C ALA A 30 -5.99 -14.36 -4.27
N HIS A 31 -7.25 -14.52 -4.71
CA HIS A 31 -7.89 -13.54 -5.59
C HIS A 31 -8.19 -12.22 -4.87
N ASN A 32 -8.58 -12.25 -3.59
CA ASN A 32 -8.81 -11.04 -2.80
C ASN A 32 -7.49 -10.32 -2.51
N LEU A 33 -6.44 -11.06 -2.13
CA LEU A 33 -5.10 -10.50 -1.95
C LEU A 33 -4.60 -9.80 -3.21
N ALA A 34 -4.75 -10.44 -4.38
CA ALA A 34 -4.34 -9.86 -5.66
C ALA A 34 -5.17 -8.63 -6.06
N ALA A 35 -6.48 -8.66 -5.83
CA ALA A 35 -7.37 -7.53 -6.11
C ALA A 35 -7.08 -6.34 -5.17
N ILE A 36 -6.83 -6.58 -3.88
CA ILE A 36 -6.42 -5.56 -2.92
C ILE A 36 -5.08 -4.95 -3.34
N ALA A 37 -4.08 -5.78 -3.65
CA ALA A 37 -2.79 -5.30 -4.15
C ALA A 37 -2.97 -4.44 -5.41
N ARG A 38 -3.82 -4.86 -6.35
CA ARG A 38 -4.12 -4.05 -7.54
C ARG A 38 -4.75 -2.69 -7.20
N SER A 39 -5.68 -2.65 -6.27
CA SER A 39 -6.28 -1.39 -5.80
C SER A 39 -5.25 -0.50 -5.10
N CYS A 40 -4.36 -1.08 -4.28
CA CYS A 40 -3.27 -0.36 -3.61
C CYS A 40 -2.34 0.33 -4.62
N ASP A 41 -1.88 -0.41 -5.64
CA ASP A 41 -1.05 0.13 -6.73
C ASP A 41 -1.75 1.27 -7.47
N ALA A 42 -3.05 1.11 -7.73
CA ALA A 42 -3.85 2.09 -8.47
C ALA A 42 -3.99 3.43 -7.72
N VAL A 43 -4.12 3.41 -6.39
CA VAL A 43 -4.25 4.63 -5.57
C VAL A 43 -2.91 5.18 -5.07
N GLY A 44 -1.80 4.59 -5.49
CA GLY A 44 -0.46 5.07 -5.17
C GLY A 44 0.13 4.55 -3.86
N ILE A 45 -0.40 3.49 -3.26
CA ILE A 45 0.25 2.83 -2.13
C ILE A 45 1.50 2.08 -2.64
N SER A 46 2.58 2.07 -1.87
CA SER A 46 3.81 1.30 -2.17
C SER A 46 3.94 0.09 -1.26
N ASP A 47 3.64 0.25 0.02
CA ASP A 47 3.84 -0.78 1.04
C ASP A 47 2.48 -1.32 1.48
N VAL A 48 2.33 -2.64 1.46
CA VAL A 48 1.13 -3.35 1.90
C VAL A 48 1.52 -4.39 2.94
N HIS A 49 0.72 -4.52 3.99
CA HIS A 49 1.02 -5.38 5.12
C HIS A 49 0.01 -6.53 5.19
N ALA A 50 0.46 -7.70 5.66
CA ALA A 50 -0.41 -8.83 5.92
C ALA A 50 -0.04 -9.51 7.24
N ILE A 51 -1.03 -9.81 8.06
CA ILE A 51 -0.87 -10.62 9.26
C ILE A 51 -1.04 -12.10 8.88
N THR A 52 0.03 -12.87 9.02
CA THR A 52 0.04 -14.30 8.67
C THR A 52 1.14 -15.05 9.42
N SER A 53 0.85 -16.28 9.83
CA SER A 53 1.85 -17.22 10.37
C SER A 53 2.65 -17.94 9.25
N LYS A 54 2.25 -17.77 7.99
CA LYS A 54 2.92 -18.38 6.83
C LYS A 54 4.12 -17.56 6.41
N LYS A 55 5.18 -18.25 5.97
CA LYS A 55 6.38 -17.62 5.39
C LYS A 55 6.11 -16.87 4.07
N GLU A 56 5.07 -17.26 3.34
CA GLU A 56 4.67 -16.63 2.08
C GLU A 56 3.14 -16.58 1.97
N LEU A 57 2.62 -15.52 1.34
CA LEU A 57 1.23 -15.48 0.90
C LEU A 57 1.12 -16.19 -0.45
N GLY A 58 0.06 -16.97 -0.65
CA GLY A 58 -0.20 -17.73 -1.89
C GLY A 58 -0.51 -16.87 -3.13
N ILE A 59 0.02 -15.65 -3.20
CA ILE A 59 -0.11 -14.74 -4.34
C ILE A 59 0.82 -15.24 -5.45
N LYS A 60 0.29 -16.15 -6.28
CA LYS A 60 1.00 -16.60 -7.48
C LYS A 60 1.33 -15.37 -8.36
N LYS A 61 2.55 -15.32 -8.91
CA LYS A 61 3.11 -14.22 -9.74
C LYS A 61 2.21 -13.75 -10.91
N GLY A 62 1.20 -14.52 -11.31
CA GLY A 62 0.23 -14.16 -12.37
C GLY A 62 -1.09 -13.53 -11.90
N VAL A 63 -1.53 -13.75 -10.65
CA VAL A 63 -2.89 -13.35 -10.22
C VAL A 63 -2.99 -11.84 -9.98
N ALA A 64 -1.88 -11.21 -9.62
CA ALA A 64 -1.79 -9.76 -9.42
C ALA A 64 -1.49 -8.97 -10.71
N MET A 65 -1.46 -9.60 -11.89
CA MET A 65 -1.28 -8.94 -13.20
C MET A 65 -0.10 -7.95 -13.26
N GLY A 66 0.97 -8.20 -12.51
CA GLY A 66 2.17 -7.36 -12.47
C GLY A 66 2.20 -6.26 -11.40
N SER A 67 1.14 -6.03 -10.61
CA SER A 67 1.15 -5.05 -9.50
C SER A 67 2.17 -5.41 -8.41
N ASN A 68 2.44 -6.71 -8.20
CA ASN A 68 3.50 -7.20 -7.30
C ASN A 68 4.91 -6.68 -7.64
N ARG A 69 5.14 -6.09 -8.82
CA ARG A 69 6.43 -5.45 -9.14
C ARG A 69 6.56 -4.04 -8.55
N TRP A 70 5.44 -3.41 -8.24
CA TRP A 70 5.34 -2.00 -7.88
C TRP A 70 4.95 -1.79 -6.42
N LEU A 71 4.66 -2.89 -5.73
CA LEU A 71 4.30 -2.95 -4.32
C LEU A 71 5.27 -3.86 -3.57
N ASP A 72 5.53 -3.49 -2.33
CA ASP A 72 6.31 -4.27 -1.38
C ASP A 72 5.34 -4.84 -0.32
N MET A 73 5.27 -6.17 -0.27
CA MET A 73 4.38 -6.92 0.62
C MET A 73 5.15 -7.31 1.88
N HIS A 74 4.73 -6.78 3.02
CA HIS A 74 5.34 -7.03 4.32
C HIS A 74 4.51 -8.01 5.13
N LEU A 75 5.12 -9.12 5.56
CA LEU A 75 4.47 -10.13 6.38
C LEU A 75 4.78 -9.91 7.84
N HIS A 76 3.75 -9.92 8.67
CA HIS A 76 3.81 -9.74 10.11
C HIS A 76 3.11 -10.89 10.81
N THR A 77 3.55 -11.22 12.02
CA THR A 77 2.93 -12.29 12.83
C THR A 77 1.91 -11.76 13.82
N SER A 78 1.95 -10.46 14.14
CA SER A 78 1.06 -9.80 15.11
C SER A 78 0.58 -8.47 14.55
N ILE A 79 -0.72 -8.17 14.75
CA ILE A 79 -1.28 -6.85 14.46
C ILE A 79 -0.75 -5.79 15.42
N GLY A 80 -0.54 -6.14 16.70
CA GLY A 80 0.02 -5.25 17.71
C GLY A 80 1.35 -4.62 17.29
N ASP A 81 2.30 -5.43 16.83
CA ASP A 81 3.65 -4.96 16.46
C ASP A 81 3.61 -3.92 15.33
N ILE A 82 2.87 -4.22 14.26
CA ILE A 82 2.78 -3.32 13.11
C ILE A 82 1.93 -2.09 13.41
N ALA A 83 0.82 -2.23 14.14
CA ALA A 83 -0.02 -1.10 14.52
C ALA A 83 0.75 -0.10 15.41
N MET A 84 1.48 -0.59 16.41
CA MET A 84 2.33 0.25 17.26
C MET A 84 3.45 0.93 16.46
N SER A 85 4.13 0.20 15.57
CA SER A 85 5.17 0.75 14.70
C SER A 85 4.65 1.89 13.82
N LEU A 86 3.46 1.72 13.23
CA LEU A 86 2.83 2.74 12.39
C LEU A 86 2.34 3.94 13.24
N LYS A 87 1.75 3.71 14.41
CA LYS A 87 1.36 4.80 15.33
C LYS A 87 2.55 5.64 15.77
N ASN A 88 3.69 5.02 16.06
CA ASN A 88 4.94 5.73 16.39
C ASN A 88 5.44 6.60 15.22
N ARG A 89 5.05 6.29 13.99
CA ARG A 89 5.33 7.09 12.78
C ARG A 89 4.23 8.12 12.47
N GLY A 90 3.24 8.27 13.36
CA GLY A 90 2.15 9.24 13.23
C GLY A 90 0.97 8.76 12.38
N PHE A 91 0.89 7.47 12.03
CA PHE A 91 -0.26 6.93 11.33
C PHE A 91 -1.46 6.80 12.26
N GLN A 92 -2.64 7.17 11.77
CA GLN A 92 -3.90 6.71 12.33
C GLN A 92 -4.21 5.31 11.80
N ILE A 93 -4.72 4.44 12.67
CA ILE A 93 -5.17 3.10 12.34
C ILE A 93 -6.69 3.12 12.18
N ILE A 94 -7.18 2.79 11.00
CA ILE A 94 -8.62 2.76 10.69
C ILE A 94 -9.02 1.32 10.38
N ALA A 95 -9.93 0.76 11.16
CA ALA A 95 -10.48 -0.58 10.92
C ALA A 95 -11.72 -0.52 10.02
N ALA A 96 -11.72 -1.27 8.92
CA ALA A 96 -12.89 -1.46 8.07
C ALA A 96 -13.77 -2.58 8.66
N ASP A 97 -14.64 -2.20 9.60
CA ASP A 97 -15.45 -3.13 10.37
C ASP A 97 -16.75 -2.44 10.85
N PHE A 98 -17.84 -3.20 10.93
CA PHE A 98 -19.12 -2.70 11.40
C PHE A 98 -19.30 -2.97 12.90
N ASN A 99 -19.06 -1.95 13.72
CA ASN A 99 -19.26 -1.97 15.17
C ASN A 99 -19.94 -0.68 15.65
N GLU A 100 -20.26 -0.59 16.94
CA GLU A 100 -20.99 0.55 17.53
C GLU A 100 -20.28 1.90 17.37
N ARG A 101 -18.95 1.91 17.21
CA ARG A 101 -18.14 3.12 17.04
C ARG A 101 -17.89 3.43 15.56
N ALA A 102 -18.32 2.55 14.65
CA ALA A 102 -18.06 2.68 13.23
C ALA A 102 -18.82 3.87 12.63
N ARG A 103 -18.11 4.65 11.82
CA ARG A 103 -18.65 5.81 11.12
C ARG A 103 -18.75 5.51 9.62
N ASP A 104 -19.54 6.30 8.89
CA ASP A 104 -19.55 6.20 7.42
C ASP A 104 -18.11 6.42 6.91
N TYR A 105 -17.64 5.52 6.04
CA TYR A 105 -16.28 5.53 5.50
C TYR A 105 -15.86 6.85 4.85
N ARG A 106 -16.79 7.73 4.49
CA ARG A 106 -16.50 9.06 3.93
C ARG A 106 -16.13 10.11 4.96
N GLN A 107 -16.34 9.85 6.25
CA GLN A 107 -16.15 10.85 7.31
C GLN A 107 -14.69 11.03 7.75
N PRO A 108 -13.84 10.00 7.85
CA PRO A 108 -12.45 10.20 8.24
C PRO A 108 -11.68 11.06 7.23
N ASP A 109 -10.69 11.77 7.74
CA ASP A 109 -9.70 12.49 6.95
C ASP A 109 -8.54 11.55 6.60
N TYR A 110 -8.53 11.06 5.36
CA TYR A 110 -7.49 10.19 4.81
C TYR A 110 -6.29 10.96 4.23
N THR A 111 -6.27 12.29 4.30
CA THR A 111 -5.11 13.10 3.92
C THR A 111 -3.99 13.06 4.96
N ARG A 112 -4.31 12.60 6.17
CA ARG A 112 -3.34 12.26 7.22
C ARG A 112 -2.67 10.92 6.95
N PRO A 113 -1.50 10.65 7.55
CA PRO A 113 -0.90 9.32 7.53
C PRO A 113 -1.88 8.28 8.05
N THR A 114 -2.24 7.28 7.23
CA THR A 114 -3.37 6.37 7.49
C THR A 114 -3.04 4.94 7.10
N ALA A 115 -3.30 4.01 8.03
CA ALA A 115 -3.28 2.58 7.78
C ALA A 115 -4.69 2.02 7.87
N LEU A 116 -5.21 1.51 6.75
CA LEU A 116 -6.51 0.85 6.68
C LEU A 116 -6.35 -0.64 7.00
N VAL A 117 -6.96 -1.11 8.09
CA VAL A 117 -6.99 -2.54 8.44
C VAL A 117 -8.26 -3.17 7.88
N VAL A 118 -8.09 -4.25 7.12
CA VAL A 118 -9.19 -5.02 6.53
C VAL A 118 -9.10 -6.47 6.98
N GLY A 119 -10.24 -7.04 7.35
CA GLY A 119 -10.31 -8.32 8.05
C GLY A 119 -10.73 -9.51 7.20
N GLN A 120 -11.00 -10.61 7.89
CA GLN A 120 -11.46 -11.88 7.31
C GLN A 120 -12.83 -11.73 6.66
N GLU A 121 -13.09 -12.52 5.63
CA GLU A 121 -14.45 -12.64 5.12
C GLU A 121 -15.37 -13.21 6.23
N LEU A 122 -16.59 -12.67 6.33
CA LEU A 122 -17.62 -12.99 7.34
C LEU A 122 -17.37 -12.46 8.75
N PHE A 123 -16.13 -12.47 9.24
CA PHE A 123 -15.82 -12.14 10.64
C PHE A 123 -15.30 -10.71 10.84
N GLY A 124 -14.91 -10.02 9.78
CA GLY A 124 -14.32 -8.69 9.91
C GLY A 124 -12.93 -8.75 10.55
N VAL A 125 -12.55 -7.69 11.25
CA VAL A 125 -11.25 -7.61 11.94
C VAL A 125 -11.33 -8.21 13.35
N SER A 126 -10.19 -8.54 13.95
CA SER A 126 -10.13 -9.06 15.32
C SER A 126 -10.47 -8.01 16.38
N GLU A 127 -10.87 -8.46 17.58
CA GLU A 127 -11.02 -7.59 18.75
C GLU A 127 -9.71 -6.87 19.11
N GLU A 128 -8.56 -7.50 18.88
CA GLU A 128 -7.24 -6.88 19.04
C GLU A 128 -7.08 -5.69 18.08
N THR A 129 -7.44 -5.86 16.81
CA THR A 129 -7.47 -4.76 15.83
C THR A 129 -8.42 -3.65 16.27
N LEU A 130 -9.63 -3.98 16.74
CA LEU A 130 -10.60 -2.97 17.19
C LEU A 130 -10.10 -2.18 18.40
N ALA A 131 -9.40 -2.83 19.32
CA ALA A 131 -8.79 -2.18 20.48
C ALA A 131 -7.63 -1.24 20.10
N LEU A 132 -6.88 -1.59 19.03
CA LEU A 132 -5.76 -0.81 18.53
C LEU A 132 -6.19 0.30 17.56
N ALA A 133 -7.35 0.18 16.91
CA ALA A 133 -7.84 1.14 15.93
C ALA A 133 -8.19 2.48 16.58
N ASP A 134 -7.76 3.58 15.94
CA ASP A 134 -8.15 4.93 16.35
C ASP A 134 -9.60 5.22 15.92
N GLN A 135 -10.03 4.62 14.80
CA GLN A 135 -11.39 4.74 14.26
C GLN A 135 -11.83 3.43 13.59
N SER A 136 -13.14 3.21 13.53
CA SER A 136 -13.74 2.18 12.67
C SER A 136 -14.63 2.82 11.62
N VAL A 137 -14.68 2.20 10.43
CA VAL A 137 -15.50 2.66 9.31
C VAL A 137 -16.35 1.54 8.74
N PHE A 138 -17.54 1.90 8.29
CA PHE A 138 -18.42 1.02 7.52
C PHE A 138 -18.85 1.68 6.21
N ILE A 139 -19.18 0.84 5.23
CA ILE A 139 -19.77 1.27 3.96
C ILE A 139 -21.29 1.11 4.07
N PRO A 140 -22.09 2.18 3.94
CA PRO A 140 -23.55 2.07 4.06
C PRO A 140 -24.14 1.13 3.00
N MET A 141 -24.82 0.07 3.45
CA MET A 141 -25.56 -0.84 2.59
C MET A 141 -27.02 -0.36 2.47
N LYS A 142 -27.56 -0.36 1.24
CA LYS A 142 -28.97 0.01 0.96
C LYS A 142 -29.82 -1.19 0.50
N GLY A 143 -29.19 -2.34 0.26
CA GLY A 143 -29.85 -3.58 -0.16
C GLY A 143 -29.95 -4.60 0.98
N MET A 144 -30.26 -5.84 0.61
CA MET A 144 -30.43 -6.95 1.57
C MET A 144 -29.11 -7.58 2.04
N VAL A 145 -27.99 -7.31 1.35
CA VAL A 145 -26.68 -7.86 1.74
C VAL A 145 -26.09 -7.07 2.90
N GLN A 146 -25.41 -7.78 3.81
CA GLN A 146 -24.84 -7.18 5.02
C GLN A 146 -23.46 -6.58 4.80
N SER A 147 -22.72 -7.04 3.79
CA SER A 147 -21.36 -6.59 3.50
C SER A 147 -20.99 -6.78 2.03
N LEU A 148 -19.93 -6.09 1.63
CA LEU A 148 -19.26 -6.29 0.34
C LEU A 148 -18.16 -7.35 0.47
N ASN A 149 -17.71 -7.90 -0.65
CA ASN A 149 -16.45 -8.64 -0.69
C ASN A 149 -15.30 -7.75 -0.17
N VAL A 150 -14.39 -8.32 0.62
CA VAL A 150 -13.28 -7.57 1.27
C VAL A 150 -12.45 -6.75 0.29
N SER A 151 -12.15 -7.28 -0.91
CA SER A 151 -11.39 -6.54 -1.92
C SER A 151 -12.17 -5.35 -2.50
N VAL A 152 -13.49 -5.49 -2.63
CA VAL A 152 -14.39 -4.43 -3.09
C VAL A 152 -14.52 -3.36 -2.00
N ALA A 153 -14.75 -3.76 -0.75
CA ALA A 153 -14.80 -2.84 0.38
C ALA A 153 -13.49 -2.05 0.50
N THR A 154 -12.35 -2.73 0.42
CA THR A 154 -11.02 -2.09 0.43
C THR A 154 -10.91 -1.07 -0.69
N ALA A 155 -11.28 -1.43 -1.92
CA ALA A 155 -11.23 -0.50 -3.05
C ALA A 155 -12.13 0.73 -2.84
N VAL A 156 -13.35 0.56 -2.32
CA VAL A 156 -14.28 1.67 -2.05
C VAL A 156 -13.69 2.67 -1.06
N VAL A 157 -13.11 2.18 0.04
CA VAL A 157 -12.47 3.06 1.04
C VAL A 157 -11.22 3.72 0.47
N LEU A 158 -10.38 2.97 -0.24
CA LEU A 158 -9.16 3.51 -0.86
C LEU A 158 -9.45 4.56 -1.93
N TYR A 159 -10.51 4.43 -2.71
CA TYR A 159 -10.88 5.45 -3.70
C TYR A 159 -11.46 6.71 -3.06
N GLU A 160 -12.04 6.63 -1.87
CA GLU A 160 -12.37 7.82 -1.09
C GLU A 160 -11.09 8.48 -0.54
N ALA A 161 -10.15 7.70 -0.02
CA ALA A 161 -8.84 8.23 0.37
C ALA A 161 -8.13 8.92 -0.80
N HIS A 162 -8.12 8.29 -1.98
CA HIS A 162 -7.62 8.87 -3.21
C HIS A 162 -8.33 10.18 -3.56
N ASN A 163 -9.67 10.23 -3.52
CA ASN A 163 -10.46 11.43 -3.81
C ASN A 163 -10.10 12.59 -2.87
N GLN A 164 -9.96 12.34 -1.56
CA GLN A 164 -9.54 13.36 -0.61
C GLN A 164 -8.10 13.84 -0.87
N ARG A 165 -7.17 12.91 -1.10
CA ARG A 165 -5.75 13.20 -1.37
C ARG A 165 -5.54 13.96 -2.69
N GLU A 166 -6.31 13.64 -3.73
CA GLU A 166 -6.29 14.35 -5.01
C GLU A 166 -6.79 15.78 -4.85
N LYS A 167 -7.92 15.99 -4.14
CA LYS A 167 -8.43 17.33 -3.82
C LYS A 167 -7.45 18.16 -2.99
N ALA A 168 -6.68 17.50 -2.12
CA ALA A 168 -5.61 18.12 -1.34
C ALA A 168 -4.28 18.28 -2.11
N GLY A 169 -4.24 17.93 -3.40
CA GLY A 169 -3.06 18.08 -4.26
C GLY A 169 -1.89 17.15 -3.91
N MET A 170 -2.13 16.06 -3.16
CA MET A 170 -1.08 15.19 -2.62
C MET A 170 -0.35 14.36 -3.67
N TYR A 171 -0.99 14.09 -4.82
CA TYR A 171 -0.38 13.37 -5.93
C TYR A 171 0.51 14.24 -6.84
N GLY A 172 0.53 15.56 -6.60
CA GLY A 172 1.38 16.53 -7.31
C GLY A 172 2.63 16.96 -6.55
N ARG A 173 2.89 16.38 -5.37
CA ARG A 173 4.00 16.78 -4.50
C ARG A 173 5.35 16.30 -5.04
N SER A 174 6.40 17.07 -4.79
CA SER A 174 7.78 16.61 -4.99
C SER A 174 8.17 15.64 -3.87
N PRO A 175 9.06 14.66 -4.16
CA PRO A 175 9.64 13.82 -3.11
C PRO A 175 10.31 14.69 -2.03
N GLU A 176 10.14 14.31 -0.76
CA GLU A 176 10.81 15.00 0.36
C GLU A 176 12.32 14.74 0.36
N ASP A 177 12.73 13.54 -0.06
CA ASP A 177 14.14 13.13 -0.19
C ASP A 177 14.41 12.64 -1.61
N GLU A 178 15.09 13.48 -2.40
CA GLU A 178 15.47 13.18 -3.78
C GLU A 178 16.48 12.02 -3.88
N ARG A 179 17.32 11.78 -2.86
CA ARG A 179 18.25 10.63 -2.87
C ARG A 179 17.51 9.33 -2.66
N ALA A 180 16.60 9.28 -1.68
CA ALA A 180 15.73 8.13 -1.46
C ALA A 180 14.85 7.87 -2.70
N PHE A 181 14.33 8.91 -3.33
CA PHE A 181 13.58 8.81 -4.58
C PHE A 181 14.43 8.21 -5.72
N ALA A 182 15.63 8.75 -5.96
CA ALA A 182 16.54 8.26 -6.99
C ALA A 182 16.92 6.79 -6.77
N ARG A 183 17.12 6.39 -5.51
CA ARG A 183 17.37 5.00 -5.13
C ARG A 183 16.21 4.09 -5.55
N VAL A 184 14.97 4.45 -5.23
CA VAL A 184 13.78 3.67 -5.60
C VAL A 184 13.59 3.65 -7.12
N VAL A 185 13.83 4.77 -7.81
CA VAL A 185 13.79 4.84 -9.28
C VAL A 185 14.78 3.82 -9.89
N PHE A 186 16.01 3.76 -9.37
CA PHE A 186 17.01 2.80 -9.82
C PHE A 186 16.55 1.35 -9.58
N GLU A 187 16.06 1.03 -8.37
CA GLU A 187 15.57 -0.30 -8.02
C GLU A 187 14.44 -0.78 -8.92
N LYS A 188 13.49 0.10 -9.26
CA LYS A 188 12.36 -0.25 -10.14
C LYS A 188 12.76 -0.26 -11.63
N CYS A 189 13.76 0.52 -12.04
CA CYS A 189 14.27 0.54 -13.41
C CYS A 189 15.19 -0.66 -13.72
N TYR A 190 16.06 -1.01 -12.78
CA TYR A 190 17.13 -1.99 -12.96
C TYR A 190 17.15 -3.03 -11.82
N PRO A 191 16.06 -3.80 -11.58
CA PRO A 191 15.92 -4.62 -10.37
C PRO A 191 17.02 -5.67 -10.19
N ARG A 192 17.46 -6.31 -11.29
CA ARG A 192 18.55 -7.30 -11.25
C ARG A 192 19.90 -6.67 -10.87
N LEU A 193 20.15 -5.46 -11.37
CA LEU A 193 21.39 -4.76 -11.09
C LEU A 193 21.38 -4.21 -9.66
N ALA A 194 20.26 -3.62 -9.22
CA ALA A 194 20.08 -3.18 -7.84
C ALA A 194 20.29 -4.31 -6.81
N GLU A 195 19.90 -5.54 -7.14
CA GLU A 195 20.22 -6.71 -6.30
C GLU A 195 21.73 -6.98 -6.23
N GLN A 196 22.47 -6.84 -7.34
CA GLN A 196 23.92 -7.01 -7.36
C GLN A 196 24.64 -5.96 -6.52
N TYR A 197 24.27 -4.68 -6.66
CA TYR A 197 24.85 -3.59 -5.85
C TYR A 197 24.59 -3.80 -4.36
N ARG A 198 23.36 -4.16 -3.97
CA ARG A 198 23.03 -4.47 -2.57
C ARG A 198 23.86 -5.61 -2.00
N ARG A 199 24.12 -6.66 -2.78
CA ARG A 199 24.99 -7.79 -2.35
C ARG A 199 26.45 -7.37 -2.14
N ARG A 200 26.91 -6.33 -2.84
CA ARG A 200 28.28 -5.81 -2.72
C ARG A 200 28.41 -4.69 -1.68
N GLY A 201 27.29 -4.15 -1.18
CA GLY A 201 27.29 -2.97 -0.32
C GLY A 201 27.71 -1.68 -1.05
N GLU A 202 27.52 -1.64 -2.37
CA GLU A 202 27.88 -0.51 -3.23
C GLU A 202 26.68 0.44 -3.42
N ASP A 203 26.97 1.73 -3.54
CA ASP A 203 25.97 2.75 -3.90
C ASP A 203 25.49 2.58 -5.35
N TYR A 204 24.22 2.89 -5.58
CA TYR A 204 23.66 2.82 -6.94
C TYR A 204 24.23 3.93 -7.82
N PRO A 205 24.52 3.64 -9.10
CA PRO A 205 24.99 4.66 -10.02
C PRO A 205 23.83 5.59 -10.40
N GLU A 206 24.17 6.82 -10.78
CA GLU A 206 23.20 7.81 -11.24
C GLU A 206 22.57 7.40 -12.58
N LEU A 207 21.31 7.82 -12.77
CA LEU A 207 20.61 7.70 -14.03
C LEU A 207 20.50 9.07 -14.68
N ASP A 208 20.78 9.15 -15.99
CA ASP A 208 20.52 10.34 -16.79
C ASP A 208 19.01 10.59 -16.98
N ASN A 209 18.66 11.69 -17.63
CA ASN A 209 17.27 12.06 -17.92
C ASN A 209 16.56 11.14 -18.94
N GLU A 210 17.27 10.16 -19.50
CA GLU A 210 16.72 9.11 -20.36
C GLU A 210 16.60 7.76 -19.63
N GLY A 211 17.00 7.72 -18.35
CA GLY A 211 17.00 6.53 -17.53
C GLY A 211 18.13 5.56 -17.85
N LYS A 212 19.23 6.02 -18.44
CA LYS A 212 20.45 5.24 -18.67
C LYS A 212 21.46 5.48 -17.55
N ILE A 213 22.27 4.48 -17.26
CA ILE A 213 23.31 4.55 -16.23
C ILE A 213 24.42 5.49 -16.71
N VAL A 214 24.73 6.50 -15.92
CA VAL A 214 25.89 7.37 -16.12
C VAL A 214 27.13 6.56 -15.77
N LYS A 215 28.08 6.42 -16.70
CA LYS A 215 29.36 5.77 -16.40
C LYS A 215 30.11 6.63 -15.40
N GLN A 216 30.43 6.07 -14.24
CA GLN A 216 31.42 6.66 -13.33
C GLN A 216 32.78 6.61 -14.05
N ALA A 217 33.45 7.77 -14.14
CA ALA A 217 34.76 7.93 -14.77
C ALA A 217 35.87 7.32 -13.91
#